data_AF-A0A1Q8BIC8-F1
#
_entry.id   AF-A0A1Q8BIC8-F1
#
_cell.length_a   1.000
_cell.length_b   1.000
_cell.length_c   1.000
_cell.angle_alpha   90.00
_cell.angle_beta   90.00
_cell.angle_gamma   90.00
#
_symmetry.space_group_name_H-M   'P 1'
#
loop_
_entity.id
_entity.type
_entity.pdbx_description
1 polymer ?
#
loop_
_entity_poly.entity_id
_entity_poly.type
_entity_poly.pdbx_seq_one_letter_code
_entity_poly.pdbx_strand_id
1 'polypeptide(L)'
;MKRELTVPAICGMAAPPVMVGLWALASVLRPGYDQLTQKGSELGTGPNSLVMNANFVVTGLLILIFCFGLLKSIGAGKWSQAGLIFLAIAGVGEVATGIFPCDPGCPLTGSPSQLIHTGIAVVFFARWPSSQSSLESV
;
A
#
# COMPACT_ATOMS: atom_id res chain seq x y z
N MET A 1 -24.05 12.95 14.67
CA MET A 1 -22.75 12.26 14.77
C MET A 1 -21.88 12.99 15.79
N LYS A 2 -21.15 12.28 16.67
CA LYS A 2 -20.18 12.92 17.57
C LYS A 2 -19.05 13.50 16.71
N ARG A 3 -18.71 14.79 16.89
CA ARG A 3 -17.71 15.51 16.07
C ARG A 3 -16.34 14.80 16.05
N GLU A 4 -16.03 14.10 17.14
CA GLU A 4 -14.85 13.25 17.33
C GLU A 4 -14.71 12.09 16.31
N LEU A 5 -15.80 11.67 15.68
CA LEU A 5 -15.81 10.56 14.70
C LEU A 5 -15.77 11.06 13.25
N THR A 6 -15.97 12.35 13.02
CA THR A 6 -15.98 12.95 11.68
C THR A 6 -14.61 12.87 11.03
N VAL A 7 -13.54 13.17 11.78
CA VAL A 7 -12.17 13.14 11.24
C VAL A 7 -11.76 11.73 10.81
N PRO A 8 -11.89 10.67 11.65
CA PRO A 8 -11.62 9.31 11.21
C PRO A 8 -12.42 8.88 9.98
N ALA A 9 -13.72 9.23 9.91
CA ALA A 9 -14.55 8.89 8.76
C ALA A 9 -14.05 9.56 7.47
N ILE A 10 -13.69 10.85 7.53
CA ILE A 10 -13.09 11.57 6.40
C ILE A 10 -11.77 10.93 5.97
N CYS A 11 -10.91 10.54 6.92
CA CYS A 11 -9.67 9.82 6.59
C CYS A 11 -9.94 8.53 5.82
N GLY A 12 -10.93 7.74 6.26
CA GLY A 12 -11.34 6.51 5.56
C GLY A 12 -11.87 6.77 4.16
N MET A 13 -12.67 7.82 3.97
CA MET A 13 -13.18 8.23 2.65
C MET A 13 -12.08 8.78 1.73
N ALA A 14 -11.06 9.45 2.30
CA ALA A 14 -9.97 10.06 1.55
C ALA A 14 -8.88 9.08 1.15
N ALA A 15 -8.69 7.97 1.87
CA ALA A 15 -7.60 7.02 1.59
C ALA A 15 -7.63 6.45 0.16
N PRO A 16 -8.75 5.94 -0.39
CA PRO A 16 -8.79 5.43 -1.77
C PRO A 16 -8.48 6.49 -2.85
N PRO A 17 -9.10 7.69 -2.86
CA PRO A 17 -8.79 8.68 -3.90
C PRO A 17 -7.37 9.24 -3.77
N VAL A 18 -6.81 9.35 -2.56
CA VAL A 18 -5.39 9.73 -2.36
C VAL A 18 -4.47 8.68 -2.98
N MET A 19 -4.69 7.40 -2.66
CA MET A 19 -3.92 6.29 -3.21
C MET A 19 -3.92 6.29 -4.74
N VAL A 20 -5.12 6.33 -5.35
CA VAL A 20 -5.28 6.31 -6.80
C VAL A 20 -4.67 7.56 -7.45
N GLY A 21 -4.91 8.74 -6.89
CA GLY A 21 -4.41 10.00 -7.43
C GLY A 21 -2.89 10.08 -7.44
N LEU A 22 -2.24 9.73 -6.33
CA LEU A 22 -0.79 9.74 -6.23
C LEU A 22 -0.14 8.59 -7.00
N TRP A 23 -0.78 7.42 -7.10
CA TRP A 23 -0.31 6.34 -7.95
C TRP A 23 -0.37 6.71 -9.44
N ALA A 24 -1.45 7.36 -9.88
CA ALA A 24 -1.56 7.89 -11.24
C ALA A 24 -0.51 8.96 -11.51
N LEU A 25 -0.27 9.86 -10.56
CA LEU A 25 0.80 10.86 -10.66
C LEU A 25 2.19 10.19 -10.77
N ALA A 26 2.49 9.23 -9.90
CA ALA A 26 3.76 8.48 -9.94
C ALA A 26 3.93 7.74 -11.28
N SER A 27 2.84 7.18 -11.82
CA SER A 27 2.82 6.52 -13.12
C SER A 27 3.15 7.49 -14.27
N VAL A 28 2.53 8.69 -14.29
CA VAL A 28 2.80 9.72 -15.31
C VAL A 28 4.24 10.24 -15.23
N LEU A 29 4.80 10.33 -14.02
CA LEU A 29 6.18 10.76 -13.79
C LEU A 29 7.23 9.69 -14.15
N ARG A 30 6.82 8.51 -14.63
CA ARG A 30 7.68 7.38 -14.97
C ARG A 30 7.42 6.91 -16.40
N PRO A 31 8.04 7.56 -17.40
CA PRO A 31 7.97 7.12 -18.78
C PRO A 31 8.37 5.64 -18.92
N GLY A 32 7.55 4.85 -19.61
CA GLY A 32 7.78 3.41 -19.79
C GLY A 32 7.24 2.53 -18.65
N TYR A 33 6.63 3.10 -17.62
CA TYR A 33 5.86 2.32 -16.64
C TYR A 33 4.53 1.85 -17.24
N ASP A 34 4.26 0.55 -17.12
CA ASP A 34 3.01 -0.06 -17.57
C ASP A 34 2.29 -0.72 -16.38
N GLN A 35 1.11 -0.20 -16.07
CA GLN A 35 0.28 -0.63 -14.94
C GLN A 35 -0.24 -2.07 -15.07
N LEU A 36 -0.26 -2.63 -16.29
CA LEU A 36 -0.75 -3.98 -16.55
C LEU A 36 0.35 -5.03 -16.37
N THR A 37 1.61 -4.67 -16.62
CA THR A 37 2.74 -5.60 -16.65
C THR A 37 3.72 -5.41 -15.49
N GLN A 38 3.81 -4.20 -14.94
CA GLN A 38 4.71 -3.84 -13.83
C GLN A 38 3.93 -3.63 -12.53
N LYS A 39 4.59 -3.87 -11.41
CA LYS A 39 3.96 -3.76 -10.09
C LYS A 39 3.84 -2.31 -9.66
N GLY A 40 2.78 -1.98 -8.91
CA GLY A 40 2.62 -0.67 -8.27
C GLY A 40 3.82 -0.28 -7.39
N SER A 41 4.41 -1.26 -6.69
CA SER A 41 5.55 -1.06 -5.80
C SER A 41 6.86 -0.70 -6.52
N GLU A 42 6.99 -0.99 -7.82
CA GLU A 42 8.20 -0.62 -8.59
C GLU A 42 8.35 0.90 -8.72
N LEU A 43 7.23 1.64 -8.70
CA LEU A 43 7.22 3.10 -8.66
C LEU A 43 7.81 3.64 -7.35
N GLY A 44 7.90 2.82 -6.29
CA GLY A 44 8.58 3.15 -5.03
C GLY A 44 10.12 3.08 -5.11
N THR A 45 10.67 2.77 -6.29
CA THR A 45 12.11 2.66 -6.54
C THR A 45 12.54 3.54 -7.70
N GLY A 46 13.80 3.97 -7.76
CA GLY A 46 14.31 4.79 -8.87
C GLY A 46 13.83 6.25 -8.85
N PRO A 47 13.81 6.95 -10.01
CA PRO A 47 13.46 8.36 -10.09
C PRO A 47 12.03 8.63 -9.59
N ASN A 48 11.82 9.76 -8.93
CA ASN A 48 10.52 10.19 -8.39
C ASN A 48 9.84 9.18 -7.43
N SER A 49 10.60 8.22 -6.90
CA SER A 49 10.12 7.16 -5.99
C SER A 49 9.46 7.69 -4.72
N LEU A 50 9.87 8.87 -4.28
CA LEU A 50 9.28 9.56 -3.14
C LEU A 50 7.77 9.76 -3.29
N VAL A 51 7.24 9.94 -4.51
CA VAL A 51 5.80 10.11 -4.73
C VAL A 51 5.05 8.86 -4.31
N MET A 52 5.49 7.68 -4.75
CA MET A 52 4.82 6.43 -4.40
C MET A 52 5.09 6.01 -2.95
N ASN A 53 6.32 6.20 -2.45
CA ASN A 53 6.66 5.88 -1.06
C ASN A 53 5.86 6.75 -0.07
N ALA A 54 5.74 8.05 -0.35
CA ALA A 54 4.90 8.95 0.44
C ALA A 54 3.41 8.57 0.32
N ASN A 55 2.95 8.17 -0.86
CA ASN A 55 1.58 7.71 -1.07
C ASN A 55 1.22 6.52 -0.17
N PHE A 56 2.10 5.51 -0.12
CA PHE A 56 1.96 4.35 0.76
C PHE A 56 1.87 4.76 2.24
N VAL A 57 2.79 5.61 2.70
CA VAL A 57 2.79 6.07 4.10
C VAL A 57 1.53 6.87 4.43
N VAL A 58 1.16 7.86 3.61
CA VAL A 58 0.00 8.71 3.85
C VAL A 58 -1.28 7.90 3.84
N THR A 59 -1.46 7.03 2.85
CA THR A 59 -2.65 6.17 2.76
C THR A 59 -2.75 5.22 3.94
N GLY A 60 -1.64 4.60 4.34
CA GLY A 60 -1.59 3.73 5.51
C GLY A 60 -1.97 4.46 6.81
N LEU A 61 -1.48 5.68 7.01
CA LEU A 61 -1.87 6.50 8.16
C LEU A 61 -3.35 6.87 8.14
N LEU A 62 -3.91 7.24 6.99
CA LEU A 62 -5.35 7.52 6.85
C LEU A 62 -6.20 6.30 7.22
N ILE A 63 -5.79 5.10 6.77
CA ILE A 63 -6.44 3.83 7.12
C ILE A 63 -6.38 3.57 8.63
N LEU A 64 -5.22 3.79 9.27
CA LEU A 64 -5.06 3.59 10.71
C LEU A 64 -5.93 4.56 11.52
N ILE A 65 -5.97 5.85 11.13
CA ILE A 65 -6.82 6.86 11.78
C ILE A 65 -8.30 6.44 11.67
N PHE A 66 -8.73 5.98 10.49
CA PHE A 66 -10.08 5.44 10.29
C PHE A 66 -10.35 4.22 11.18
N CYS A 67 -9.41 3.28 11.25
CA CYS A 67 -9.50 2.08 12.10
C CYS A 67 -9.71 2.44 13.58
N PHE A 68 -8.96 3.42 14.11
CA PHE A 68 -9.13 3.91 15.48
C PHE A 68 -10.49 4.57 15.74
N GLY A 69 -11.03 5.29 14.75
CA GLY A 69 -12.39 5.83 14.86
C GLY A 69 -13.46 4.74 14.82
N LEU A 70 -13.24 3.72 14.01
CA LEU A 70 -14.16 2.59 13.86
C LEU A 70 -14.19 1.75 15.15
N LEU A 71 -13.04 1.49 15.77
CA LEU A 71 -12.91 0.84 17.09
C LEU A 71 -13.82 1.46 18.17
N LYS A 72 -14.02 2.78 18.13
CA LYS A 72 -14.85 3.52 19.10
C LYS A 72 -16.34 3.51 18.77
N SER A 73 -16.73 3.01 17.60
CA SER A 73 -18.06 3.20 17.00
C SER A 73 -18.80 1.89 16.71
N ILE A 74 -18.08 0.79 16.51
CA ILE A 74 -18.66 -0.50 16.12
C ILE A 74 -18.84 -1.42 17.35
N GLY A 75 -19.88 -2.24 17.32
CA GLY A 75 -20.15 -3.22 18.39
C GLY A 75 -19.12 -4.34 18.46
N ALA A 76 -19.01 -4.99 19.63
CA ALA A 76 -18.02 -6.03 19.93
C ALA A 76 -18.31 -7.41 19.29
N GLY A 77 -18.77 -7.44 18.04
CA GLY A 77 -19.00 -8.68 17.31
C GLY A 77 -17.71 -9.30 16.77
N LYS A 78 -17.63 -10.63 16.69
CA LYS A 78 -16.48 -11.37 16.13
C LYS A 78 -16.04 -10.88 14.75
N TRP A 79 -17.00 -10.60 13.86
CA TRP A 79 -16.73 -10.13 12.49
C TRP A 79 -16.28 -8.67 12.45
N SER A 80 -16.79 -7.86 13.38
CA SER A 80 -16.41 -6.47 13.58
C SER A 80 -14.94 -6.37 14.04
N GLN A 81 -14.54 -7.22 14.99
CA GLN A 81 -13.15 -7.33 15.43
C GLN A 81 -12.23 -7.86 14.33
N ALA A 82 -12.64 -8.88 13.59
CA ALA A 82 -11.86 -9.39 12.47
C ALA A 82 -11.59 -8.30 11.42
N GLY A 83 -12.62 -7.53 11.03
CA GLY A 83 -12.48 -6.41 10.09
C GLY A 83 -11.51 -5.34 10.58
N LEU A 84 -11.54 -5.00 11.86
CA LEU A 84 -10.59 -4.06 12.47
C LEU A 84 -9.15 -4.56 12.45
N ILE A 85 -8.95 -5.86 12.71
CA ILE A 85 -7.62 -6.48 12.66
C ILE A 85 -7.09 -6.43 11.22
N PHE A 86 -7.89 -6.81 10.23
CA PHE A 86 -7.48 -6.70 8.82
C PHE A 86 -7.16 -5.27 8.41
N LEU A 87 -7.96 -4.29 8.85
CA LEU A 87 -7.73 -2.89 8.56
C LEU A 87 -6.45 -2.35 9.22
N ALA A 88 -6.17 -2.76 10.46
CA ALA A 88 -4.93 -2.43 11.15
C ALA A 88 -3.71 -3.05 10.47
N ILE A 89 -3.79 -4.33 10.08
CA ILE A 89 -2.74 -5.02 9.33
C ILE A 89 -2.50 -4.31 7.99
N ALA A 90 -3.56 -3.97 7.25
CA ALA A 90 -3.49 -3.21 6.00
C ALA A 90 -2.80 -1.85 6.18
N GLY A 91 -3.23 -1.05 7.15
CA GLY A 91 -2.63 0.26 7.41
C GLY A 91 -1.15 0.17 7.80
N VAL A 92 -0.78 -0.77 8.67
CA VAL A 92 0.63 -0.98 9.07
C VAL A 92 1.46 -1.49 7.89
N GLY A 93 0.93 -2.46 7.13
CA GLY A 93 1.59 -3.00 5.94
C GLY A 93 1.87 -1.92 4.90
N GLU A 94 0.91 -1.03 4.67
CA GLU A 94 1.06 0.06 3.71
C GLU A 94 2.12 1.08 4.16
N VAL A 95 2.10 1.49 5.44
CA VAL A 95 3.17 2.35 5.99
C VAL A 95 4.53 1.69 5.86
N ALA A 96 4.63 0.41 6.21
CA ALA A 96 5.88 -0.34 6.14
C ALA A 96 6.37 -0.48 4.68
N THR A 97 5.48 -0.67 3.71
CA THR A 97 5.81 -0.69 2.27
C THR A 97 6.47 0.61 1.81
N GLY A 98 5.99 1.76 2.30
CA GLY A 98 6.59 3.06 1.95
C GLY A 98 7.92 3.34 2.65
N ILE A 99 8.12 2.82 3.86
CA ILE A 99 9.38 2.96 4.63
C ILE A 99 10.45 1.98 4.11
N PHE A 100 10.04 0.77 3.73
CA PHE A 100 10.87 -0.31 3.22
C PHE A 100 10.48 -0.62 1.77
N PRO A 101 10.92 0.21 0.81
CA PRO A 101 10.65 -0.04 -0.60
C PRO A 101 11.33 -1.32 -1.07
N CYS A 102 10.80 -1.89 -2.14
CA CYS A 102 11.42 -3.03 -2.82
C CYS A 102 12.76 -2.60 -3.47
N ASP A 103 13.60 -3.56 -3.85
CA ASP A 103 14.75 -3.34 -4.72
C ASP A 103 14.29 -3.12 -6.17
N PRO A 104 15.10 -2.52 -7.06
CA PRO A 104 14.73 -2.32 -8.46
C PRO A 104 14.20 -3.61 -9.14
N GLY A 105 13.03 -3.51 -9.79
CA GLY A 105 12.31 -4.66 -10.37
C GLY A 105 11.50 -5.50 -9.38
N CYS A 106 11.49 -5.12 -8.09
CA CYS A 106 10.83 -5.81 -6.99
C CYS A 106 11.00 -7.36 -7.04
N PRO A 107 12.24 -7.89 -6.97
CA PRO A 107 12.50 -9.32 -6.89
C PRO A 107 11.92 -9.94 -5.60
N LEU A 108 11.93 -11.27 -5.48
CA LEU A 108 11.41 -11.94 -4.29
C LEU A 108 12.38 -11.86 -3.10
N THR A 109 13.67 -11.83 -3.38
CA THR A 109 14.76 -11.81 -2.42
C THR A 109 15.73 -10.69 -2.78
N GLY A 110 16.54 -10.24 -1.82
CA GLY A 110 17.47 -9.14 -2.03
C GLY A 110 17.87 -8.51 -0.71
N SER A 111 17.85 -7.17 -0.67
CA SER A 111 18.16 -6.39 0.52
C SER A 111 17.23 -6.70 1.70
N PRO A 112 17.61 -6.33 2.94
CA PRO A 112 16.69 -6.44 4.09
C PRO A 112 15.36 -5.70 3.88
N SER A 113 15.39 -4.54 3.20
CA SER A 113 14.19 -3.79 2.81
C SER A 113 13.31 -4.61 1.87
N GLN A 114 13.91 -5.26 0.86
CA GLN A 114 13.20 -6.15 -0.05
C GLN A 114 12.58 -7.36 0.67
N LEU A 115 13.26 -7.96 1.64
CA LEU A 115 12.71 -9.08 2.40
C LEU A 115 11.49 -8.67 3.23
N ILE A 116 11.56 -7.50 3.87
CA ILE A 116 10.41 -6.91 4.59
C ILE A 116 9.26 -6.64 3.62
N HIS A 117 9.56 -6.00 2.49
CA HIS A 117 8.59 -5.69 1.44
C HIS A 117 7.91 -6.95 0.89
N THR A 118 8.68 -8.00 0.58
CA THR A 118 8.15 -9.29 0.11
C THR A 118 7.27 -9.93 1.19
N GLY A 119 7.68 -9.88 2.45
CA GLY A 119 6.88 -10.39 3.58
C GLY A 119 5.51 -9.73 3.66
N ILE A 120 5.46 -8.40 3.51
CA ILE A 120 4.21 -7.62 3.45
C ILE A 120 3.39 -8.05 2.23
N ALA A 121 3.99 -8.09 1.04
CA ALA A 121 3.30 -8.43 -0.20
C ALA A 121 2.63 -9.83 -0.14
N VAL A 122 3.29 -10.81 0.49
CA VAL A 122 2.74 -12.16 0.67
C VAL A 122 1.48 -12.17 1.53
N VAL A 123 1.40 -11.31 2.55
CA VAL A 123 0.22 -11.19 3.41
C VAL A 123 -1.00 -10.69 2.64
N PHE A 124 -0.81 -9.82 1.65
CA PHE A 124 -1.91 -9.15 0.93
C PHE A 124 -2.27 -9.77 -0.41
N PHE A 125 -1.29 -10.18 -1.22
CA PHE A 125 -1.53 -10.52 -2.63
C PHE A 125 -1.34 -12.00 -2.97
N ALA A 126 -0.97 -12.83 -1.98
CA ALA A 126 -0.42 -14.17 -2.22
C ALA A 126 0.70 -14.11 -3.30
N ARG A 127 1.17 -15.26 -3.80
CA ARG A 127 2.22 -15.27 -4.83
C ARG A 127 1.66 -14.71 -6.14
N TRP A 128 1.90 -13.43 -6.42
CA TRP A 128 1.68 -12.87 -7.76
C TRP A 128 2.47 -13.70 -8.78
N PRO A 129 1.83 -14.27 -9.81
CA PRO A 129 2.55 -14.95 -10.88
C PRO A 129 3.40 -13.89 -11.58
N SER A 130 4.69 -13.83 -11.28
CA SER A 130 5.62 -13.12 -12.14
C SER A 130 5.66 -13.90 -13.44
N SER A 131 4.90 -13.47 -14.45
CA SER A 131 5.23 -13.77 -15.83
C SER A 131 6.56 -13.07 -16.15
N GLN A 132 7.66 -13.60 -15.60
CA GLN A 132 8.96 -13.45 -16.24
C GLN A 132 8.90 -14.36 -17.46
N SER A 133 8.30 -13.86 -18.54
CA SER A 133 8.42 -14.48 -19.84
C SER A 133 8.97 -13.45 -20.80
N SER A 134 10.29 -13.58 -21.02
CA SER A 134 10.97 -13.44 -22.30
C SER A 134 11.10 -12.05 -22.94
N LEU A 135 12.06 -11.22 -22.49
CA LEU A 135 12.75 -10.23 -23.36
C LEU A 135 14.24 -10.00 -22.95
N GLU A 136 14.95 -11.02 -22.46
CA GLU A 136 16.44 -11.00 -22.37
C GLU A 136 17.09 -11.90 -23.43
N SER A 137 16.49 -12.01 -24.62
CA SER A 137 17.09 -12.79 -25.72
C SER A 137 16.79 -12.24 -27.12
N VAL A 138 17.02 -10.95 -27.36
CA VAL A 138 17.38 -10.40 -28.68
C VAL A 138 18.38 -9.27 -28.51
#